data_AF-A0A662M4X8-F1
#
_entry.id   AF-A0A662M4X8-F1
#
_cell.length_a   1.000
_cell.length_b   1.000
_cell.length_c   1.000
_cell.angle_alpha   90.00
_cell.angle_beta   90.00
_cell.angle_gamma   90.00
#
_symmetry.space_group_name_H-M   'P 1'
#
loop_
_entity.id
_entity.type
_entity.pdbx_description
1 polymer ?
#
loop_
_entity_poly.entity_id
_entity_poly.type
_entity_poly.pdbx_seq_one_letter_code
_entity_poly.pdbx_strand_id
1 'polypeptide(L)'
;MIKQHPEEGIKILRNLGLSEDFLPIILYHHEHFNGQGYPHRLKKDKIPIEARICSIADAYSVMLTDRPYRKAISKEEAIKELKRCAGTQFDDKLVNVFLEIIKEEDSSFNTTNN
;
A
#
# COMPACT_ATOMS: atom_id res chain seq x y z
N MET A 1 13.50 3.53 12.23
CA MET A 1 13.96 4.75 11.53
C MET A 1 12.98 5.11 10.40
N ILE A 2 11.77 5.60 10.73
CA ILE A 2 10.65 5.57 9.77
C ILE A 2 10.07 6.96 9.44
N LYS A 3 10.29 7.98 10.27
CA LYS A 3 9.63 9.30 10.09
C LYS A 3 10.34 10.26 9.13
N GLN A 4 11.64 10.10 8.87
CA GLN A 4 12.43 10.99 8.00
C GLN A 4 12.66 10.45 6.59
N HIS A 5 12.43 9.15 6.37
CA HIS A 5 12.68 8.49 5.09
C HIS A 5 11.86 9.05 3.91
N PRO A 6 10.57 9.45 4.07
CA PRO A 6 9.80 10.00 2.94
C PRO A 6 10.35 11.35 2.45
N GLU A 7 10.70 12.26 3.37
CA GLU A 7 11.17 13.61 3.02
C GLU A 7 12.61 13.60 2.47
N GLU A 8 13.49 12.76 3.01
CA GLU A 8 14.85 12.59 2.50
C GLU A 8 14.87 11.85 1.16
N GLY A 9 13.99 10.85 0.99
CA GLY A 9 13.81 10.14 -0.28
C GLY A 9 13.44 11.09 -1.42
N ILE A 10 12.53 12.04 -1.18
CA ILE A 10 12.12 13.05 -2.18
C ILE A 10 13.30 13.89 -2.65
N LYS A 11 14.19 14.32 -1.74
CA LYS A 11 15.38 15.11 -2.11
C LYS A 11 16.33 14.33 -3.01
N ILE A 12 16.50 13.03 -2.77
CA ILE A 12 17.34 12.15 -3.58
C ILE A 12 16.68 11.89 -4.94
N LEU A 13 15.37 11.62 -4.96
CA LEU A 13 14.63 11.26 -6.17
C LEU A 13 14.45 12.44 -7.13
N ARG A 14 14.32 13.67 -6.61
CA ARG A 14 14.37 14.90 -7.43
C ARG A 14 15.69 15.03 -8.19
N ASN A 15 16.80 14.68 -7.54
CA ASN A 15 18.13 14.73 -8.17
C ASN A 15 18.31 13.63 -9.24
N LEU A 16 17.45 12.60 -9.27
CA LEU A 16 17.48 11.51 -10.25
C LEU A 16 16.52 11.72 -11.43
N GLY A 17 15.81 12.86 -11.50
CA GLY A 17 14.97 13.21 -12.65
C GLY A 17 13.62 12.50 -12.72
N LEU A 18 13.13 11.94 -11.61
CA LEU A 18 11.76 11.43 -11.52
C LEU A 18 10.75 12.59 -11.61
N SER A 19 9.66 12.40 -12.36
CA SER A 19 8.60 13.42 -12.47
C SER A 19 8.06 13.80 -11.09
N GLU A 20 7.83 15.10 -10.86
CA GLU A 20 7.22 15.61 -9.63
C GLU A 20 5.85 14.95 -9.34
N ASP A 21 5.20 14.39 -10.36
CA ASP A 21 3.92 13.66 -10.26
C ASP A 21 4.01 12.42 -9.34
N PHE A 22 5.19 11.82 -9.17
CA PHE A 22 5.37 10.64 -8.31
C PHE A 22 5.68 10.98 -6.86
N LEU A 23 6.09 12.23 -6.57
CA LEU A 23 6.48 12.62 -5.22
C LEU A 23 5.34 12.51 -4.20
N PRO A 24 4.07 12.83 -4.52
CA PRO A 24 2.97 12.64 -3.57
C PRO A 24 2.79 11.18 -3.14
N ILE A 25 3.04 10.21 -4.03
CA ILE A 25 2.95 8.78 -3.70
C ILE A 25 3.99 8.45 -2.63
N ILE A 26 5.23 8.83 -2.88
CA ILE A 26 6.36 8.53 -2.00
C ILE A 26 6.23 9.27 -0.67
N LEU A 27 5.69 10.49 -0.68
CA LEU A 27 5.47 11.27 0.52
C LEU A 27 4.32 10.74 1.39
N TYR A 28 3.22 10.29 0.77
CA TYR A 28 1.95 10.07 1.48
C TYR A 28 1.49 8.61 1.56
N HIS A 29 2.18 7.62 0.98
CA HIS A 29 1.75 6.22 1.06
C HIS A 29 1.77 5.62 2.49
N HIS A 30 2.39 6.32 3.45
CA HIS A 30 2.33 6.00 4.88
C HIS A 30 1.26 6.78 5.67
N GLU A 31 0.49 7.64 5.00
CA GLU A 31 -0.72 8.21 5.59
C GLU A 31 -1.77 7.12 5.76
N HIS A 32 -2.48 7.15 6.88
CA HIS A 32 -3.59 6.23 7.13
C HIS A 32 -4.89 6.93 6.78
N PHE A 33 -5.85 6.19 6.23
CA PHE A 33 -7.14 6.74 5.81
C PHE A 33 -7.88 7.51 6.94
N ASN A 34 -7.72 7.08 8.19
CA ASN A 34 -8.27 7.72 9.40
C ASN A 34 -7.42 8.90 9.96
N GLY A 35 -6.27 9.19 9.37
CA GLY A 35 -5.33 10.26 9.77
C GLY A 35 -4.44 9.94 10.96
N GLN A 36 -4.27 8.67 11.30
CA GLN A 36 -3.29 8.23 12.31
C GLN A 36 -1.90 7.96 11.72
N GLY A 37 -1.76 8.07 10.39
CA GLY A 37 -0.49 7.91 9.68
C GLY A 37 0.41 9.14 9.78
N TYR A 38 1.40 9.18 8.90
CA TYR A 38 2.42 10.23 8.86
C TYR A 38 2.85 10.46 7.40
N PRO A 39 3.48 11.60 7.06
CA PRO A 39 4.02 12.65 7.94
C PRO A 39 3.00 13.70 8.39
N HIS A 40 1.96 13.95 7.61
CA HIS A 40 1.07 15.12 7.71
C HIS A 40 -0.29 14.79 8.32
N ARG A 41 -0.59 13.51 8.59
CA ARG A 41 -1.85 13.05 9.19
C ARG A 41 -3.07 13.40 8.33
N LEU A 42 -2.89 13.28 7.02
CA LEU A 42 -3.95 13.49 6.05
C LEU A 42 -5.06 12.46 6.25
N LYS A 43 -6.31 12.84 5.94
CA LYS A 43 -7.49 11.99 6.15
C LYS A 43 -8.26 11.83 4.85
N LYS A 44 -8.73 10.62 4.60
CA LYS A 44 -9.65 10.29 3.49
C LYS A 44 -9.16 10.88 2.16
N ASP A 45 -9.99 11.68 1.50
CA ASP A 45 -9.73 12.27 0.19
C ASP A 45 -8.68 13.38 0.19
N LYS A 46 -8.12 13.74 1.36
CA LYS A 46 -6.91 14.57 1.42
C LYS A 46 -5.65 13.79 1.09
N ILE A 47 -5.69 12.45 1.14
CA ILE A 47 -4.61 11.59 0.68
C ILE A 47 -4.81 11.37 -0.83
N PRO A 48 -3.80 11.64 -1.68
CA PRO A 48 -3.86 11.35 -3.11
C PRO A 48 -4.26 9.89 -3.35
N ILE A 49 -5.07 9.66 -4.39
CA ILE A 49 -5.61 8.32 -4.65
C ILE A 49 -4.49 7.31 -4.95
N GLU A 50 -3.45 7.75 -5.65
CA GLU A 50 -2.26 6.98 -5.99
C GLU A 50 -1.51 6.55 -4.72
N ALA A 51 -1.38 7.43 -3.74
CA ALA A 51 -0.78 7.10 -2.45
C ALA A 51 -1.62 6.09 -1.66
N ARG A 52 -2.96 6.20 -1.71
CA ARG A 52 -3.87 5.23 -1.08
C ARG A 52 -3.75 3.84 -1.74
N ILE A 53 -3.65 3.77 -3.06
CA ILE A 53 -3.43 2.53 -3.82
C ILE A 53 -2.09 1.91 -3.46
N CYS A 54 -1.01 2.70 -3.49
CA CYS A 54 0.34 2.22 -3.16
C CYS A 54 0.43 1.72 -1.72
N SER A 55 -0.25 2.35 -0.76
CA SER A 55 -0.28 1.90 0.63
C SER A 55 -0.83 0.47 0.78
N ILE A 56 -1.90 0.15 0.03
CA ILE A 56 -2.50 -1.20 0.02
C ILE A 56 -1.55 -2.21 -0.62
N ALA A 57 -0.99 -1.87 -1.79
CA ALA A 57 -0.09 -2.74 -2.53
C ALA A 57 1.21 -3.04 -1.75
N ASP A 58 1.82 -2.01 -1.14
CA ASP A 58 3.02 -2.15 -0.31
C ASP A 58 2.73 -3.04 0.90
N ALA A 59 1.65 -2.78 1.64
CA ALA A 59 1.26 -3.60 2.77
C ALA A 59 1.06 -5.07 2.39
N TYR A 60 0.36 -5.32 1.27
CA TYR A 60 0.15 -6.68 0.77
C TYR A 60 1.47 -7.38 0.41
N SER A 61 2.36 -6.72 -0.32
CA SER A 61 3.68 -7.28 -0.66
C SER A 61 4.53 -7.54 0.59
N VAL A 62 4.53 -6.61 1.55
CA VAL A 62 5.24 -6.74 2.83
C VAL A 62 4.74 -7.96 3.60
N MET A 63 3.43 -8.21 3.60
CA MET A 63 2.82 -9.37 4.28
C MET A 63 3.26 -10.69 3.68
N LEU A 64 3.42 -10.78 2.35
CA LEU A 64 3.77 -12.01 1.65
C LEU A 64 5.28 -12.27 1.51
N THR A 65 6.13 -11.36 1.99
CA THR A 65 7.58 -11.46 1.82
C THR A 65 8.27 -11.75 3.16
N ASP A 66 9.16 -12.74 3.16
CA ASP A 66 10.03 -13.02 4.31
C ASP A 66 10.96 -11.83 4.59
N ARG A 67 11.06 -11.44 5.87
CA ARG A 67 11.97 -10.40 6.36
C ARG A 67 12.80 -10.95 7.52
N PRO A 68 13.99 -10.38 7.81
CA PRO A 68 14.86 -10.88 8.89
C PRO A 68 14.18 -11.04 10.26
N TYR A 69 13.12 -10.27 10.53
CA TYR A 69 12.40 -10.25 11.81
C TYR A 69 10.94 -10.74 11.72
N ARG A 70 10.49 -11.19 10.54
CA ARG A 70 9.09 -11.61 10.32
C ARG A 70 9.00 -12.57 9.14
N LYS A 71 8.33 -13.70 9.34
CA LYS A 71 7.95 -14.61 8.25
C LYS A 71 6.76 -14.07 7.45
N ALA A 72 6.77 -14.36 6.14
CA ALA A 72 5.63 -14.14 5.28
C ALA A 72 4.38 -14.83 5.86
N ILE A 73 3.23 -14.18 5.73
CA ILE A 73 1.92 -14.76 6.05
C ILE A 73 1.25 -15.26 4.77
N SER A 74 0.21 -16.09 4.90
CA SER A 74 -0.50 -16.61 3.73
C SER A 74 -1.26 -15.50 2.99
N LYS A 75 -1.63 -15.75 1.72
CA LYS A 75 -2.52 -14.86 0.95
C LYS A 75 -3.84 -14.62 1.70
N GLU A 76 -4.42 -15.67 2.25
CA GLU A 76 -5.67 -15.61 3.01
C GLU A 76 -5.53 -14.77 4.28
N GLU A 77 -4.40 -14.88 4.98
CA GLU A 77 -4.10 -14.05 6.15
C GLU A 77 -3.90 -12.58 5.76
N ALA A 78 -3.18 -12.31 4.67
CA ALA A 78 -3.01 -10.96 4.14
C ALA A 78 -4.35 -10.32 3.73
N ILE A 79 -5.23 -11.08 3.07
CA ILE A 79 -6.60 -10.63 2.73
C ILE A 79 -7.41 -10.31 3.98
N LYS A 80 -7.35 -11.16 5.00
CA LYS A 80 -8.03 -10.91 6.29
C LYS A 80 -7.52 -9.63 6.93
N GLU A 81 -6.22 -9.40 6.92
CA GLU A 81 -5.61 -8.21 7.50
C GLU A 81 -5.99 -6.93 6.74
N LEU A 82 -5.97 -6.95 5.40
CA LEU A 82 -6.45 -5.81 4.60
C LEU A 82 -7.90 -5.46 4.92
N LYS A 83 -8.79 -6.46 5.02
CA LYS A 83 -10.19 -6.25 5.41
C LYS A 83 -10.32 -5.70 6.82
N ARG A 84 -9.52 -6.22 7.77
CA ARG A 84 -9.52 -5.76 9.17
C ARG A 84 -9.12 -4.29 9.28
N CYS A 85 -8.21 -3.83 8.42
CA CYS A 85 -7.67 -2.48 8.39
C CYS A 85 -8.40 -1.52 7.43
N ALA A 86 -9.42 -2.00 6.71
CA ALA A 86 -10.25 -1.18 5.83
C ALA A 86 -11.00 -0.09 6.62
N GLY A 87 -11.08 1.12 6.06
CA GLY A 87 -11.68 2.30 6.69
C GLY A 87 -10.83 2.93 7.81
N THR A 88 -9.72 2.31 8.20
CA THR A 88 -8.79 2.84 9.21
C THR A 88 -7.43 3.16 8.61
N GLN A 89 -6.61 2.14 8.34
CA GLN A 89 -5.33 2.31 7.66
C GLN A 89 -5.56 2.53 6.16
N PHE A 90 -6.46 1.74 5.58
CA PHE A 90 -6.70 1.74 4.14
C PHE A 90 -8.08 2.31 3.79
N ASP A 91 -8.19 2.84 2.58
CA ASP A 91 -9.47 3.19 1.98
C ASP A 91 -10.28 1.90 1.71
N ASP A 92 -11.47 1.81 2.28
CA ASP A 92 -12.31 0.62 2.21
C ASP A 92 -12.78 0.30 0.77
N LYS A 93 -13.05 1.33 -0.04
CA LYS A 93 -13.44 1.15 -1.44
C LYS A 93 -12.29 0.56 -2.25
N LEU A 94 -11.08 1.08 -2.05
CA LEU A 94 -9.90 0.59 -2.75
C LEU A 94 -9.47 -0.80 -2.30
N VAL A 95 -9.65 -1.14 -1.01
CA VAL A 95 -9.46 -2.52 -0.53
C VAL A 95 -10.40 -3.47 -1.26
N ASN A 96 -11.69 -3.13 -1.41
CA ASN A 96 -12.62 -4.01 -2.12
C ASN A 96 -12.22 -4.25 -3.57
N VAL A 97 -11.87 -3.19 -4.31
CA VAL A 97 -11.40 -3.31 -5.70
C VAL A 97 -10.12 -4.15 -5.79
N PHE A 98 -9.15 -3.90 -4.91
CA PHE A 98 -7.91 -4.68 -4.86
C PHE A 98 -8.20 -6.18 -4.63
N LEU A 99 -9.12 -6.50 -3.74
CA LEU A 99 -9.51 -7.87 -3.42
C LEU A 99 -10.28 -8.57 -4.55
N GLU A 100 -10.96 -7.83 -5.42
CA GLU A 100 -11.59 -8.37 -6.62
C GLU A 100 -10.51 -8.76 -7.64
N ILE A 101 -9.56 -7.87 -7.90
CA ILE A 101 -8.45 -8.10 -8.85
C ILE A 101 -7.65 -9.36 -8.50
N ILE A 102 -7.23 -9.50 -7.23
CA ILE A 102 -6.42 -10.67 -6.83
C ILE A 102 -7.19 -12.00 -6.94
N LYS A 103 -8.52 -11.98 -6.77
CA LYS A 103 -9.35 -13.18 -6.93
C LYS A 103 -9.51 -13.58 -8.39
N GLU A 104 -9.60 -12.60 -9.29
CA GLU A 104 -9.64 -12.85 -10.73
C GLU A 104 -8.32 -13.44 -11.23
N GLU A 105 -7.17 -12.97 -10.72
CA GLU A 105 -5.86 -13.54 -11.01
C GLU A 105 -5.73 -15.00 -10.54
N ASP A 106 -6.18 -15.31 -9.32
CA ASP A 106 -6.17 -16.69 -8.79
C ASP A 106 -7.11 -17.62 -9.58
N SER A 107 -8.19 -17.09 -10.17
CA SER A 107 -9.13 -17.84 -11.01
C SER A 107 -8.57 -18.11 -12.42
N SER A 108 -7.81 -17.15 -12.95
CA SER A 108 -7.21 -17.22 -14.29
C SER A 108 -5.98 -18.14 -14.36
N PHE A 109 -5.29 -18.36 -13.23
CA PHE A 109 -4.15 -19.29 -13.16
C PHE A 109 -4.56 -20.77 -13.10
N ASN A 110 -5.82 -21.08 -12.75
CA ASN A 110 -6.32 -22.46 -12.62
C ASN A 110 -6.85 -23.06 -13.93
N THR A 111 -6.81 -22.34 -15.06
CA THR A 111 -7.41 -22.78 -16.34
C THR A 111 -6.43 -23.34 -17.38
N THR A 112 -5.13 -23.47 -17.07
CA THR A 112 -4.12 -23.96 -18.03
C THR A 112 -3.54 -25.36 -17.78
N ASN A 113 -4.06 -26.12 -16.82
CA ASN A 113 -3.64 -27.53 -16.61
C ASN A 113 -4.84 -28.47 -16.68
N ASN A 114 -5.27 -28.82 -17.89
CA ASN A 114 -5.94 -30.10 -18.18
C ASN A 114 -5.76 -30.47 -19.64
#